data_AF-A0A7S0VHD9-F1
#
_entry.id   AF-A0A7S0VHD9-F1
#
_cell.length_a   1.000
_cell.length_b   1.000
_cell.length_c   1.000
_cell.angle_alpha   90.00
_cell.angle_beta   90.00
_cell.angle_gamma   90.00
#
_symmetry.space_group_name_H-M   'P 1'
#
loop_
_entity.id
_entity.type
_entity.pdbx_description
1 polymer ?
#
loop_
_entity_poly.entity_id
_entity_poly.type
_entity_poly.pdbx_seq_one_letter_code
_entity_poly.pdbx_strand_id
1 'polypeptide(L)'
;AGFPRVGVTRQQLDALFAFNYNIGSDYTGQWLDDKTLVITITNPFGASPPQISNVVASVQAVANLRSVPPVTAASVATAPPMFGEFGPGNIAVSSFRASDPDNQDDVFGTGDIIDIEFSIPTNRAWLPTTGITR
;
A
#
# COMPACT_ATOMS: atom_id res chain seq x y z
N ALA A 1 -8.60 -6.09 33.54
CA ALA A 1 -7.15 -5.82 33.61
C ALA A 1 -6.56 -6.14 32.25
N GLY A 2 -6.01 -5.14 31.54
CA GLY A 2 -5.53 -5.32 30.18
C GLY A 2 -4.30 -6.22 30.15
N PHE A 3 -4.31 -7.22 29.27
CA PHE A 3 -3.12 -8.03 29.00
C PHE A 3 -1.94 -7.10 28.65
N PRO A 4 -0.73 -7.35 29.17
CA PRO A 4 0.44 -6.58 28.79
C PRO A 4 0.61 -6.68 27.27
N ARG A 5 0.53 -5.53 26.58
CA ARG A 5 0.73 -5.43 25.13
C ARG A 5 2.21 -5.68 24.86
N VAL A 6 2.58 -6.93 24.66
CA VAL A 6 3.95 -7.30 24.29
C VAL A 6 4.19 -6.78 22.88
N GLY A 7 5.03 -5.75 22.77
CA GLY A 7 5.55 -5.31 21.48
C GLY A 7 6.39 -6.43 20.86
N VAL A 8 6.11 -6.76 19.61
CA VAL A 8 6.84 -7.75 18.82
C VAL A 8 7.77 -6.98 17.88
N THR A 9 9.07 -7.20 17.99
CA THR A 9 10.07 -6.58 17.11
C THR A 9 9.99 -7.16 15.70
N ARG A 10 10.53 -6.42 14.72
CA ARG A 10 10.72 -6.92 13.36
C ARG A 10 11.39 -8.30 13.34
N GLN A 11 12.49 -8.47 14.08
CA GLN A 11 13.23 -9.74 14.12
C GLN A 11 12.37 -10.90 14.64
N GLN A 12 11.53 -10.65 15.65
CA GLN A 12 10.61 -11.66 16.17
C GLN A 12 9.51 -11.99 15.16
N LEU A 13 8.99 -10.99 14.43
CA LEU A 13 8.05 -11.22 13.34
C LEU A 13 8.67 -12.03 12.20
N ASP A 14 9.93 -11.78 11.87
CA ASP A 14 10.69 -12.49 10.83
C ASP A 14 11.08 -13.91 11.24
N ALA A 15 11.17 -14.17 12.54
CA ALA A 15 11.29 -15.53 13.07
C ALA A 15 9.95 -16.26 13.10
N LEU A 16 8.84 -15.51 13.24
CA LEU A 16 7.48 -16.07 13.32
C LEU A 16 6.90 -16.36 11.94
N PHE A 17 7.12 -15.48 10.97
CA PHE A 17 6.56 -15.55 9.63
C PHE A 17 7.64 -15.44 8.55
N ALA A 18 7.41 -16.12 7.43
CA ALA A 18 8.06 -15.86 6.17
C ALA A 18 7.07 -15.17 5.23
N PHE A 19 7.37 -13.95 4.82
CA PHE A 19 6.62 -13.21 3.80
C PHE A 19 7.19 -13.54 2.42
N ASN A 20 6.32 -13.76 1.44
CA ASN A 20 6.75 -14.00 0.05
C ASN A 20 7.10 -12.71 -0.73
N TYR A 21 6.87 -11.54 -0.13
CA TYR A 21 7.21 -10.22 -0.66
C TYR A 21 7.89 -9.37 0.41
N ASN A 22 8.70 -8.40 -0.04
CA ASN A 22 9.20 -7.36 0.85
C ASN A 22 8.05 -6.42 1.25
N ILE A 23 7.69 -6.41 2.53
CA ILE A 23 6.63 -5.56 3.11
C ILE A 23 7.16 -4.24 3.69
N GLY A 24 8.47 -4.01 3.61
CA GLY A 24 9.14 -2.81 4.11
C GLY A 24 10.48 -3.15 4.75
N SER A 25 11.29 -2.11 4.97
CA SER A 25 12.57 -2.23 5.67
C SER A 25 12.43 -2.19 7.19
N ASP A 26 11.28 -1.76 7.73
CA ASP A 26 11.00 -1.84 9.16
C ASP A 26 9.50 -1.93 9.48
N TYR A 27 9.17 -2.65 10.56
CA TYR A 27 7.83 -2.88 11.05
C TYR A 27 7.82 -3.42 12.48
N THR A 28 6.70 -3.21 13.17
CA THR A 28 6.47 -3.69 14.53
C THR A 28 5.16 -4.45 14.63
N GLY A 29 5.07 -5.38 15.57
CA GLY A 29 3.87 -6.15 15.84
C GLY A 29 3.31 -5.88 17.24
N GLN A 30 2.02 -6.09 17.39
CA GLN A 30 1.36 -6.10 18.68
C GLN A 30 0.23 -7.13 18.68
N TRP A 31 0.27 -8.07 19.64
CA TRP A 31 -0.89 -8.90 19.91
C TRP A 31 -1.97 -8.05 20.59
N LEU A 32 -3.16 -8.00 20.00
CA LEU A 32 -4.33 -7.37 20.61
C LEU A 32 -5.01 -8.32 21.59
N ASP A 33 -4.98 -9.61 21.26
CA ASP A 33 -5.50 -10.74 22.04
C ASP A 33 -4.77 -12.03 21.59
N ASP A 34 -5.14 -13.18 22.16
CA ASP A 34 -4.51 -14.49 21.86
C ASP A 34 -4.75 -15.00 20.42
N LYS A 35 -5.49 -14.27 19.59
CA LYS A 35 -5.84 -14.65 18.21
C LYS A 35 -5.47 -13.59 17.18
N THR A 36 -5.20 -12.37 17.60
CA THR A 36 -5.08 -11.21 16.72
C THR A 36 -3.72 -10.54 16.89
N LEU A 37 -2.85 -10.72 15.90
CA LEU A 37 -1.60 -9.98 15.76
C LEU A 37 -1.79 -8.86 14.74
N VAL A 38 -1.54 -7.62 15.16
CA VAL A 38 -1.45 -6.47 14.25
C VAL A 38 0.02 -6.23 13.93
N ILE A 39 0.34 -6.13 12.64
CA ILE A 39 1.64 -5.70 12.14
C ILE A 39 1.48 -4.31 11.54
N THR A 40 2.34 -3.39 11.94
CA THR A 40 2.37 -2.01 11.45
C THR A 40 3.69 -1.75 10.75
N ILE A 41 3.62 -1.34 9.48
CA ILE A 41 4.80 -0.94 8.71
C ILE A 41 5.26 0.43 9.20
N THR A 42 6.50 0.52 9.70
CA THR A 42 7.12 1.77 10.18
C THR A 42 8.04 2.38 9.14
N ASN A 43 8.61 1.56 8.25
CA ASN A 43 9.38 2.03 7.09
C ASN A 43 9.10 1.15 5.84
N PRO A 44 8.37 1.65 4.84
CA PRO A 44 8.02 0.87 3.65
C PRO A 44 9.16 0.77 2.62
N PHE A 45 10.34 1.34 2.88
CA PHE A 45 11.43 1.35 1.90
C PHE A 45 11.78 -0.07 1.42
N GLY A 46 11.90 -0.24 0.09
CA GLY A 46 12.16 -1.52 -0.56
C GLY A 46 10.92 -2.40 -0.78
N ALA A 47 9.76 -2.05 -0.21
CA ALA A 47 8.50 -2.64 -0.63
C ALA A 47 8.14 -2.10 -2.02
N SER A 48 7.81 -2.99 -2.95
CA SER A 48 7.06 -2.60 -4.15
C SER A 48 5.63 -2.24 -3.71
N PRO A 49 4.91 -1.31 -4.37
CA PRO A 49 3.51 -1.07 -4.05
C PRO A 49 2.79 -2.42 -3.97
N PRO A 50 2.25 -2.80 -2.80
CA PRO A 50 1.74 -4.14 -2.62
C PRO A 50 0.63 -4.34 -3.64
N GLN A 51 0.87 -5.21 -4.63
CA GLN A 51 -0.19 -5.73 -5.47
C GLN A 51 -1.05 -6.60 -4.55
N ILE A 52 -2.06 -5.96 -3.96
CA ILE A 52 -3.11 -6.60 -3.19
C ILE A 52 -3.58 -7.78 -4.04
N SER A 53 -3.55 -9.00 -3.48
CA SER A 53 -3.85 -10.30 -4.11
C SER A 53 -2.68 -11.31 -4.24
N ASN A 54 -1.40 -10.94 -4.02
CA ASN A 54 -0.28 -11.91 -4.12
C ASN A 54 0.61 -12.02 -2.86
N VAL A 55 0.39 -11.18 -1.84
CA VAL A 55 1.18 -11.23 -0.60
C VAL A 55 0.58 -12.25 0.37
N VAL A 56 1.38 -13.21 0.81
CA VAL A 56 1.04 -14.20 1.84
C VAL A 56 2.13 -14.26 2.92
N ALA A 57 1.72 -14.63 4.13
CA ALA A 57 2.61 -14.91 5.24
C ALA A 57 2.51 -16.41 5.59
N SER A 58 3.65 -17.09 5.73
CA SER A 58 3.69 -18.47 6.20
C SER A 58 4.26 -18.53 7.60
N VAL A 59 3.59 -19.23 8.51
CA VAL A 59 4.14 -19.48 9.86
C VAL A 59 5.37 -20.37 9.72
N GLN A 60 6.50 -19.94 10.28
CA GLN A 60 7.71 -20.75 10.25
C GLN A 60 7.61 -21.88 11.26
N ALA A 61 7.95 -23.11 10.84
CA ALA A 61 7.93 -24.27 11.74
C ALA A 61 8.76 -24.07 13.01
N VAL A 62 9.89 -23.36 12.87
CA VAL A 62 10.82 -23.03 13.97
C VAL A 62 10.21 -22.06 14.99
N ALA A 63 9.17 -21.31 14.62
CA ALA A 63 8.49 -20.39 15.52
C ALA A 63 7.65 -21.11 16.59
N ASN A 64 7.34 -22.40 16.38
CA ASN A 64 6.62 -23.24 17.33
C ASN A 64 5.28 -22.64 17.81
N LEU A 65 4.57 -21.91 16.93
CA LEU A 65 3.26 -21.32 17.21
C LEU A 65 2.20 -22.42 17.41
N ARG A 66 1.49 -22.40 18.55
CA ARG A 66 0.53 -23.44 18.98
C ARG A 66 -0.73 -22.83 19.58
N SER A 67 -1.75 -23.66 19.78
CA SER A 67 -2.91 -23.30 20.60
C SER A 67 -2.51 -22.94 22.03
N VAL A 68 -3.38 -22.26 22.75
CA VAL A 68 -3.26 -22.08 24.21
C VAL A 68 -4.47 -22.75 24.87
N PRO A 69 -4.29 -23.81 25.69
CA PRO A 69 -3.02 -24.48 26.04
C PRO A 69 -2.37 -25.19 24.81
N PRO A 70 -1.05 -25.48 24.84
CA PRO A 70 -0.27 -25.98 23.69
C PRO A 70 -0.49 -27.48 23.40
N VAL A 71 -1.72 -27.82 23.02
CA VAL A 71 -2.15 -29.20 22.71
C VAL A 71 -2.03 -29.53 21.21
N THR A 72 -1.92 -28.53 20.34
CA THR A 72 -1.71 -28.74 18.90
C THR A 72 -0.24 -28.93 18.55
N ALA A 73 0.02 -29.53 17.39
CA ALA A 73 1.32 -29.42 16.74
C ALA A 73 1.66 -27.94 16.43
N ALA A 74 2.94 -27.66 16.20
CA ALA A 74 3.37 -26.34 15.73
C ALA A 74 2.73 -26.04 14.37
N SER A 75 2.22 -24.83 14.21
CA SER A 75 1.63 -24.38 12.95
C SER A 75 2.72 -24.18 11.90
N VAL A 76 2.41 -24.59 10.67
CA VAL A 76 3.17 -24.31 9.45
C VAL A 76 2.25 -23.73 8.36
N ALA A 77 1.11 -23.18 8.78
CA ALA A 77 0.07 -22.71 7.88
C ALA A 77 0.54 -21.48 7.09
N THR A 78 0.13 -21.42 5.83
CA THR A 78 0.19 -20.22 5.00
C THR A 78 -1.13 -19.47 5.08
N ALA A 79 -1.06 -18.17 5.37
CA ALA A 79 -2.23 -17.31 5.37
C ALA A 79 -2.84 -17.19 3.96
N PRO A 80 -4.15 -16.98 3.83
CA PRO A 80 -4.76 -16.56 2.57
C PRO A 80 -4.08 -15.28 2.02
N PRO A 81 -4.20 -15.00 0.71
CA PRO A 81 -3.70 -13.75 0.15
C PRO A 81 -4.24 -12.53 0.90
N MET A 82 -3.37 -11.55 1.11
CA MET A 82 -3.73 -10.27 1.71
C MET A 82 -4.86 -9.60 0.91
N PHE A 83 -5.92 -9.18 1.60
CA PHE A 83 -7.07 -8.47 1.05
C PHE A 83 -7.26 -7.11 1.75
N GLY A 84 -7.89 -6.15 1.07
CA GLY A 84 -8.13 -4.80 1.58
C GLY A 84 -7.75 -3.71 0.57
N GLU A 85 -7.63 -2.46 1.03
CA GLU A 85 -7.13 -1.33 0.25
C GLU A 85 -6.18 -0.46 1.09
N PHE A 86 -5.13 0.10 0.46
CA PHE A 86 -4.19 1.04 1.10
C PHE A 86 -4.57 2.51 0.83
N GLY A 87 -5.78 2.75 0.34
CA GLY A 87 -6.25 4.06 -0.13
C GLY A 87 -6.00 4.30 -1.63
N PRO A 88 -6.45 5.45 -2.16
CA PRO A 88 -6.25 5.81 -3.56
C PRO A 88 -4.75 6.00 -3.86
N GLY A 89 -4.31 5.51 -5.01
CA GLY A 89 -2.93 5.71 -5.47
C GLY A 89 -2.59 7.18 -5.65
N ASN A 90 -1.28 7.47 -5.76
CA ASN A 90 -0.82 8.83 -6.04
C ASN A 90 -1.39 9.33 -7.37
N ILE A 91 -1.70 10.63 -7.41
CA ILE A 91 -2.02 11.32 -8.66
C ILE A 91 -0.79 11.32 -9.59
N ALA A 92 -1.01 11.01 -10.87
CA ALA A 92 -0.02 11.10 -11.92
C ALA A 92 -0.60 11.89 -13.11
N VAL A 93 0.27 12.46 -13.94
CA VAL A 93 -0.14 13.00 -15.25
C VAL A 93 -0.29 11.82 -16.20
N SER A 94 -1.51 11.59 -16.69
CA SER A 94 -1.83 10.50 -17.62
C SER A 94 -1.72 10.91 -19.08
N SER A 95 -1.91 12.20 -19.40
CA SER A 95 -1.81 12.73 -20.76
C SER A 95 -1.26 14.15 -20.76
N PHE A 96 -0.47 14.46 -21.78
CA PHE A 96 0.04 15.80 -22.07
C PHE A 96 0.04 15.99 -23.59
N ARG A 97 -0.98 16.67 -24.12
CA ARG A 97 -1.27 16.72 -25.55
C ARG A 97 -1.44 18.16 -26.03
N ALA A 98 -0.79 18.48 -27.15
CA ALA A 98 -1.11 19.69 -27.92
C ALA A 98 -2.21 19.38 -28.95
N SER A 99 -3.11 20.33 -29.16
CA SER A 99 -4.15 20.31 -30.18
C SER A 99 -4.20 21.69 -30.82
N ASP A 100 -4.04 21.76 -32.15
CA ASP A 100 -4.27 22.95 -32.96
C ASP A 100 -5.63 22.80 -33.66
N PRO A 101 -6.71 23.41 -33.14
CA PRO A 101 -8.04 23.34 -33.74
C PRO A 101 -8.30 24.39 -34.82
N ASP A 102 -7.50 25.46 -34.94
CA ASP A 102 -7.88 26.66 -35.70
C ASP A 102 -6.98 26.98 -36.91
N ASN A 103 -5.75 26.46 -36.97
CA ASN A 103 -4.84 26.64 -38.10
C ASN A 103 -4.40 25.30 -38.73
N GLN A 104 -4.51 24.19 -38.00
CA GLN A 104 -4.09 22.83 -38.42
C GLN A 104 -2.69 22.79 -39.04
N ASP A 105 -1.79 23.68 -38.62
CA ASP A 105 -0.40 23.61 -39.02
C ASP A 105 0.47 23.01 -37.91
N ASP A 106 1.77 22.90 -38.16
CA ASP A 106 2.71 22.34 -37.20
C ASP A 106 3.45 23.47 -36.44
N VAL A 107 2.81 24.66 -36.34
CA VAL A 107 3.38 25.85 -35.71
C VAL A 107 2.56 26.25 -34.50
N PHE A 108 3.23 26.33 -33.35
CA PHE A 108 2.58 26.78 -32.11
C PHE A 108 2.05 28.22 -32.26
N GLY A 109 0.73 28.37 -32.22
CA GLY A 109 0.02 29.57 -32.63
C GLY A 109 -1.01 30.06 -31.60
N THR A 110 -1.63 31.20 -31.92
CA THR A 110 -2.78 31.68 -31.15
C THR A 110 -3.97 30.79 -31.47
N GLY A 111 -4.56 30.13 -30.46
CA GLY A 111 -5.70 29.23 -30.65
C GLY A 111 -5.42 27.77 -30.27
N ASP A 112 -4.14 27.40 -30.21
CA ASP A 112 -3.70 26.08 -29.76
C ASP A 112 -4.06 25.78 -28.30
N ILE A 113 -4.33 24.51 -28.06
CA ILE A 113 -4.74 23.96 -26.77
C ILE A 113 -3.68 22.99 -26.27
N ILE A 114 -3.31 23.12 -25.00
CA ILE A 114 -2.52 22.11 -24.28
C ILE A 114 -3.43 21.44 -23.25
N ASP A 115 -3.73 20.18 -23.48
CA ASP A 115 -4.52 19.34 -22.58
C ASP A 115 -3.61 18.53 -21.66
N ILE A 116 -3.85 18.65 -20.36
CA ILE A 116 -3.21 17.82 -19.32
C ILE A 116 -4.28 17.01 -18.63
N GLU A 117 -4.16 15.68 -18.67
CA GLU A 117 -5.03 14.76 -17.96
C GLU A 117 -4.30 14.16 -16.75
N PHE A 118 -5.04 13.97 -15.66
CA PHE A 118 -4.53 13.31 -14.46
C PHE A 118 -5.17 11.93 -14.30
N SER A 119 -4.43 10.99 -13.71
CA SER A 119 -4.87 9.61 -13.49
C SER A 119 -6.11 9.46 -12.60
N ILE A 120 -6.43 10.48 -11.79
CA ILE A 120 -7.57 10.54 -10.87
C ILE A 120 -8.08 11.99 -10.73
N PRO A 121 -9.33 12.21 -10.26
CA PRO A 121 -9.84 13.55 -9.98
C PRO A 121 -8.95 14.34 -9.02
N THR A 122 -8.73 15.62 -9.32
CA THR A 122 -7.84 16.50 -8.54
C THR A 122 -8.63 17.55 -7.75
N ASN A 123 -8.06 18.06 -6.66
CA ASN A 123 -8.57 19.24 -5.97
C ASN A 123 -8.28 20.56 -6.73
N ARG A 124 -7.74 20.48 -7.96
CA ARG A 124 -7.33 21.60 -8.81
C ARG A 124 -6.41 22.59 -8.10
N ALA A 125 -5.59 22.10 -7.16
CA ALA A 125 -4.78 22.92 -6.26
C ALA A 125 -5.55 24.02 -5.52
N TRP A 126 -6.87 23.86 -5.37
CA TRP A 126 -7.81 24.88 -4.85
C TRP A 126 -7.71 26.23 -5.57
N LEU A 127 -7.34 26.22 -6.85
CA LEU A 127 -7.31 27.45 -7.65
C LEU A 127 -8.72 28.07 -7.73
N PRO A 128 -8.83 29.41 -7.73
CA PRO A 128 -10.11 30.09 -7.85
C PRO A 128 -10.84 29.66 -9.12
N THR A 129 -12.14 29.36 -9.01
CA THR A 129 -12.99 29.07 -10.18
C THR A 129 -13.44 30.33 -10.91
N THR A 130 -13.13 31.51 -10.37
CA THR A 130 -13.53 32.81 -10.92
C THR A 130 -12.45 33.32 -11.87
N GLY A 131 -12.73 33.29 -13.18
CA GLY A 131 -11.83 33.83 -14.22
C GLY A 131 -11.67 32.98 -15.48
N ILE A 132 -12.19 31.75 -15.50
CA ILE A 132 -12.17 30.92 -16.71
C ILE A 132 -13.42 31.23 -17.55
N THR A 133 -13.38 32.30 -18.35
CA THR A 133 -14.30 32.44 -19.48
C THR A 133 -13.91 31.40 -20.54
N ARG A 134 -14.86 30.52 -20.87
CA ARG A 134 -14.75 29.55 -21.98
C ARG A 134 -14.69 30.28 -23.32
#